data_AF-A0A9E5IWY7-F1
#
_entry.id   AF-A0A9E5IWY7-F1
#
_cell.length_a   1.000
_cell.length_b   1.000
_cell.length_c   1.000
_cell.angle_alpha   90.00
_cell.angle_beta   90.00
_cell.angle_gamma   90.00
#
_symmetry.space_group_name_H-M   'P 1'
#
loop_
_entity.id
_entity.type
_entity.pdbx_description
1 polymer ?
#
loop_
_entity_poly.entity_id
_entity_poly.type
_entity_poly.pdbx_seq_one_letter_code
_entity_poly.pdbx_strand_id
1 'polypeptide(L)'
;QRTDAEFWKACAHMAVPDSLQEKIALYQAHGRIFRFNEELFSQVGWLQVMEGQNLKPAHYNPLVDLQDEGSIQEYLESVRNVIAKCVDFMPDHAEYIAKHCAAPAM
;
A
#
# COMPACT_ATOMS: atom_id res chain seq x y z
N GLN A 1 -6.59 -13.80 0.76
CA GLN A 1 -6.96 -14.48 2.02
C GLN A 1 -6.56 -15.94 1.92
N ARG A 2 -6.02 -16.55 2.98
CA ARG A 2 -5.46 -17.91 2.95
C ARG A 2 -6.25 -18.84 3.86
N THR A 3 -6.73 -19.94 3.27
CA THR A 3 -7.51 -20.99 3.95
C THR A 3 -6.91 -22.38 3.73
N ASP A 4 -5.75 -22.44 3.08
CA ASP A 4 -5.10 -23.63 2.54
C ASP A 4 -4.31 -24.45 3.56
N ALA A 5 -3.99 -23.88 4.73
CA ALA A 5 -3.29 -24.59 5.80
C ALA A 5 -3.78 -24.15 7.19
N GLU A 6 -3.68 -25.06 8.15
CA GLU A 6 -4.05 -24.80 9.55
C GLU A 6 -3.23 -23.66 10.16
N PHE A 7 -1.97 -23.51 9.77
CA PHE A 7 -1.16 -22.36 10.16
C PHE A 7 -1.82 -21.02 9.78
N TRP A 8 -2.29 -20.88 8.54
CA TRP A 8 -2.90 -19.63 8.07
C TRP A 8 -4.27 -19.38 8.69
N LYS A 9 -5.04 -20.45 8.91
CA LYS A 9 -6.29 -20.34 9.66
C LYS A 9 -6.02 -19.87 11.09
N ALA A 10 -5.01 -20.44 11.77
CA ALA A 10 -4.64 -20.00 13.11
C ALA A 10 -4.21 -18.52 13.13
N CYS A 11 -3.37 -18.07 12.18
CA CYS A 11 -2.98 -16.67 12.06
C CYS A 11 -4.17 -15.74 11.81
N ALA A 12 -5.18 -16.17 11.05
CA ALA A 12 -6.36 -15.35 10.76
C ALA A 12 -7.30 -15.18 11.97
N HIS A 13 -7.30 -16.12 12.92
CA HIS A 13 -8.22 -16.12 14.07
C HIS A 13 -7.54 -15.79 15.41
N MET A 14 -6.22 -15.58 15.44
CA MET A 14 -5.50 -15.26 16.67
C MET A 14 -5.89 -13.86 17.18
N ALA A 15 -5.87 -13.69 18.50
CA ALA A 15 -5.95 -12.35 19.08
C ALA A 15 -4.74 -11.52 18.66
N VAL A 16 -4.97 -10.24 18.35
CA VAL A 16 -3.93 -9.25 18.06
C VAL A 16 -3.99 -8.13 19.10
N PRO A 17 -2.92 -7.35 19.29
CA PRO A 17 -2.95 -6.22 20.22
C PRO A 17 -4.03 -5.19 19.86
N ASP A 18 -4.67 -4.60 20.87
CA ASP A 18 -5.77 -3.63 20.71
C ASP A 18 -5.40 -2.48 19.77
N SER A 19 -4.18 -1.96 19.86
CA SER A 19 -3.70 -0.88 18.99
C SER A 19 -3.69 -1.25 17.50
N LEU A 20 -3.44 -2.52 17.17
CA LEU A 20 -3.52 -3.00 15.79
C LEU A 20 -4.97 -3.20 15.38
N GLN A 21 -5.80 -3.74 16.27
CA GLN A 21 -7.23 -3.92 16.02
C GLN A 21 -7.92 -2.58 15.74
N GLU A 22 -7.62 -1.54 16.52
CA GLU A 22 -8.12 -0.18 16.31
C GLU A 22 -7.70 0.39 14.94
N LYS A 23 -6.44 0.21 14.56
CA LYS A 23 -5.93 0.67 13.27
C LYS A 23 -6.63 -0.02 12.09
N ILE A 24 -6.84 -1.33 12.18
CA ILE A 24 -7.58 -2.12 11.19
C ILE A 24 -9.03 -1.64 11.10
N ALA A 25 -9.71 -1.48 12.24
CA ALA A 25 -11.11 -1.05 12.29
C ALA A 25 -11.29 0.35 11.67
N LEU A 26 -10.38 1.27 11.96
CA LEU A 26 -10.42 2.64 11.44
C LEU A 26 -10.26 2.68 9.92
N TYR A 27 -9.36 1.85 9.38
CA TYR A 27 -9.23 1.67 7.95
C TYR A 27 -10.48 1.01 7.35
N GLN A 28 -10.98 -0.09 7.93
CA GLN A 28 -12.17 -0.78 7.43
C GLN A 28 -13.41 0.11 7.42
N ALA A 29 -13.54 1.09 8.31
CA ALA A 29 -14.69 1.98 8.32
C ALA A 29 -14.66 2.98 7.14
N HIS A 30 -13.57 3.75 6.99
CA HIS A 30 -13.52 4.90 6.06
C HIS A 30 -12.21 5.04 5.26
N GLY A 31 -11.36 4.00 5.24
CA GLY A 31 -10.05 4.03 4.60
C GLY A 31 -9.04 4.94 5.31
N ARG A 32 -9.30 5.30 6.58
CA ARG A 32 -8.45 6.23 7.33
C ARG A 32 -7.27 5.51 7.98
N ILE A 33 -6.10 6.14 7.89
CA ILE A 33 -4.86 5.62 8.47
C ILE A 33 -4.25 6.70 9.35
N PHE A 34 -4.02 6.36 10.60
CA PHE A 34 -3.34 7.21 11.56
C PHE A 34 -2.03 6.57 12.00
N ARG A 35 -0.99 7.38 12.14
CA ARG A 35 0.26 7.00 12.79
C ARG A 35 0.14 7.36 14.26
N PHE A 36 0.40 6.39 15.13
CA PHE A 36 0.49 6.63 16.55
C PHE A 36 1.97 6.81 16.91
N ASN A 37 2.29 7.81 17.73
CA ASN A 37 3.64 8.03 18.26
C ASN A 37 4.73 8.08 17.16
N GLU A 38 5.86 7.41 17.40
CA GLU A 38 7.03 7.34 16.51
C GLU A 38 7.06 6.02 15.71
N GLU A 39 5.94 5.67 15.07
CA GLU A 39 5.84 4.47 14.23
C GLU A 39 6.84 4.47 13.06
N LEU A 40 7.55 3.36 12.87
CA LEU A 40 8.43 3.13 11.70
C LEU A 40 7.63 3.15 10.39
N PHE A 41 6.46 2.53 10.38
CA PHE A 41 5.60 2.51 9.19
C PHE A 41 4.97 3.88 8.94
N SER A 42 5.12 4.37 7.71
CA SER A 42 4.40 5.55 7.24
C SER A 42 2.93 5.20 6.99
N GLN A 43 2.08 6.23 6.83
CA GLN A 43 0.69 6.01 6.43
C GLN A 43 0.58 5.27 5.10
N VAL A 44 1.49 5.56 4.16
CA VAL A 44 1.56 4.90 2.84
C VAL A 44 1.93 3.43 2.99
N GLY A 45 2.84 3.08 3.90
CA GLY A 45 3.19 1.68 4.15
C GLY A 45 2.01 0.88 4.70
N TRP A 46 1.26 1.46 5.64
CA TRP A 46 0.02 0.85 6.13
C TRP A 46 -1.03 0.69 5.02
N LEU A 47 -1.20 1.70 4.16
CA LEU A 47 -2.12 1.64 3.02
C LEU A 47 -1.80 0.46 2.12
N GLN A 48 -0.53 0.31 1.73
CA GLN A 48 -0.06 -0.76 0.85
C GLN A 48 -0.27 -2.15 1.46
N VAL A 49 -0.03 -2.31 2.77
CA VAL A 49 -0.27 -3.59 3.45
C VAL A 49 -1.76 -3.92 3.53
N MET A 50 -2.58 -2.97 3.94
CA MET A 50 -4.02 -3.18 4.11
C MET A 50 -4.68 -3.49 2.76
N GLU A 51 -4.47 -2.63 1.76
CA GLU A 51 -4.99 -2.82 0.39
C GLU A 51 -4.43 -4.09 -0.25
N GLY A 52 -3.12 -4.35 -0.12
CA GLY A 52 -2.44 -5.53 -0.68
C GLY A 52 -2.86 -6.85 -0.04
N GLN A 53 -3.32 -6.82 1.21
CA GLN A 53 -3.91 -7.99 1.88
C GLN A 53 -5.43 -8.12 1.65
N ASN A 54 -5.99 -7.30 0.76
CA ASN A 54 -7.42 -7.28 0.41
C ASN A 54 -8.32 -6.81 1.56
N LEU A 55 -7.81 -5.98 2.46
CA LEU A 55 -8.66 -5.27 3.40
C LEU A 55 -9.31 -4.12 2.64
N LYS A 56 -10.64 -4.13 2.51
CA LYS A 56 -11.40 -3.10 1.82
C LYS A 56 -12.14 -2.21 2.81
N PRO A 57 -12.02 -0.88 2.70
CA PRO A 57 -12.83 0.02 3.50
C PRO A 57 -14.29 -0.04 3.04
N ALA A 58 -15.24 0.03 3.97
CA ALA A 58 -16.67 0.06 3.70
C ALA A 58 -17.08 1.39 3.04
N HIS A 59 -16.40 2.47 3.40
CA HIS A 59 -16.63 3.80 2.87
C HIS A 59 -15.31 4.53 2.60
N TYR A 60 -15.38 5.65 1.89
CA TYR A 60 -14.26 6.56 1.65
C TYR A 60 -14.57 7.94 2.27
N ASN A 61 -13.67 8.91 2.08
CA ASN A 61 -13.89 10.28 2.54
C ASN A 61 -14.96 10.97 1.66
N PRO A 62 -16.09 11.46 2.21
CA PRO A 62 -17.17 12.08 1.43
C PRO A 62 -16.74 13.30 0.59
N LEU A 63 -15.61 13.93 0.90
CA LEU A 63 -15.06 15.02 0.07
C LEU A 63 -14.73 14.57 -1.36
N VAL A 64 -14.56 13.26 -1.60
CA VAL A 64 -14.40 12.69 -2.94
C VAL A 64 -15.64 12.96 -3.80
N ASP A 65 -16.84 12.95 -3.21
CA ASP A 65 -18.10 13.15 -3.93
C ASP A 65 -18.30 14.59 -4.43
N LEU A 66 -17.41 15.52 -4.05
CA LEU A 66 -17.38 16.89 -4.56
C LEU A 66 -16.66 16.99 -5.91
N GLN A 67 -15.99 15.94 -6.36
CA GLN A 67 -15.25 15.89 -7.61
C GLN A 67 -16.05 15.13 -8.67
N ASP A 68 -15.99 15.61 -9.91
CA ASP A 68 -16.55 14.91 -11.06
C ASP A 68 -15.76 13.62 -11.35
N GLU A 69 -16.46 12.54 -11.66
CA GLU A 69 -15.85 11.21 -11.86
C GLU A 69 -14.87 11.20 -13.04
N GLY A 70 -15.21 11.88 -14.15
CA GLY A 70 -14.33 11.97 -15.32
C GLY A 70 -13.02 12.68 -14.96
N SER A 71 -13.12 13.77 -14.20
CA SER A 71 -11.95 14.51 -13.70
C SER A 71 -11.06 13.66 -12.78
N ILE A 72 -11.65 12.82 -11.92
CA ILE A 72 -10.90 11.86 -11.08
C ILE A 72 -10.16 10.85 -11.97
N GLN A 73 -10.84 10.28 -12.96
CA GLN A 73 -10.25 9.30 -13.87
C GLN A 73 -9.07 9.90 -14.67
N GLU A 74 -9.26 11.09 -15.23
CA GLU A 74 -8.19 11.81 -15.94
C GLU A 74 -6.98 12.09 -15.06
N TYR A 75 -7.21 12.51 -13.81
CA TYR A 75 -6.14 12.72 -12.84
C TYR A 75 -5.36 11.43 -12.56
N LEU A 76 -6.06 10.32 -12.27
CA LEU A 76 -5.41 9.04 -11.99
C LEU A 76 -4.64 8.51 -13.21
N GLU A 77 -5.16 8.71 -14.41
CA GLU A 77 -4.49 8.31 -15.64
C GLU A 77 -3.25 9.17 -15.92
N SER A 78 -3.30 10.46 -15.62
CA SER A 78 -2.12 11.34 -15.67
C SER A 78 -1.01 10.84 -14.72
N VAL A 79 -1.37 10.50 -13.48
CA VAL A 79 -0.42 9.93 -12.50
C VAL A 79 0.19 8.63 -13.01
N ARG A 80 -0.63 7.71 -13.54
CA ARG A 80 -0.16 6.45 -14.14
C ARG A 80 0.87 6.70 -15.25
N ASN A 81 0.57 7.63 -16.16
CA ASN A 81 1.43 7.94 -17.30
C ASN A 81 2.76 8.58 -16.89
N VAL A 82 2.77 9.43 -15.86
CA VAL A 82 4.02 9.97 -15.31
C VAL A 82 4.88 8.85 -14.74
N ILE A 83 4.29 7.95 -13.94
CA ILE A 83 5.01 6.81 -13.37
C ILE A 83 5.60 5.93 -14.47
N ALA A 84 4.81 5.57 -15.49
CA ALA A 84 5.26 4.75 -16.60
C ALA A 84 6.47 5.37 -17.32
N LYS A 85 6.40 6.66 -17.66
CA LYS A 85 7.51 7.38 -18.31
C LYS A 85 8.78 7.41 -17.45
N CYS A 86 8.63 7.56 -16.12
CA CYS A 86 9.77 7.49 -15.22
C CYS A 86 10.39 6.10 -15.22
N VAL A 87 9.60 5.04 -15.19
CA VAL A 87 10.09 3.66 -15.23
C VAL A 87 10.79 3.36 -16.55
N ASP A 88 10.22 3.77 -17.69
CA ASP A 88 10.81 3.57 -19.03
C ASP A 88 12.17 4.26 -19.19
N PHE A 89 12.41 5.35 -18.44
CA PHE A 89 13.67 6.09 -18.49
C PHE A 89 14.76 5.46 -17.60
N MET A 90 14.38 4.68 -16.59
CA MET A 90 15.35 4.10 -15.65
C MET A 90 16.09 2.93 -16.28
N PRO A 91 17.40 2.78 -16.05
CA PRO A 91 18.12 1.58 -16.45
C PRO A 91 17.64 0.37 -15.65
N ASP A 92 17.84 -0.82 -16.20
CA ASP A 92 17.60 -2.04 -15.46
C ASP A 92 18.51 -2.13 -14.23
N HIS A 93 18.06 -2.85 -13.21
CA HIS A 93 18.79 -2.97 -11.94
C HIS A 93 20.24 -3.46 -12.14
N ALA A 94 20.45 -4.44 -13.03
CA ALA A 94 21.78 -4.96 -13.34
C ALA A 94 22.68 -3.93 -14.04
N GLU A 95 22.13 -3.15 -14.97
CA GLU A 95 22.87 -2.08 -15.68
C GLU A 95 23.29 -0.97 -14.72
N TYR A 96 22.39 -0.58 -13.81
CA TYR A 96 22.70 0.41 -12.78
C TYR A 96 23.85 -0.05 -11.89
N ILE A 97 23.81 -1.31 -11.40
CA ILE A 97 24.88 -1.88 -10.58
C ILE A 97 26.21 -1.87 -11.34
N ALA A 98 26.22 -2.38 -12.58
CA ALA A 98 27.43 -2.46 -13.39
C ALA A 98 28.10 -1.10 -13.58
N LYS A 99 27.30 -0.03 -13.72
CA LYS A 99 27.79 1.33 -13.93
C LYS A 99 28.24 2.05 -12.64
N HIS A 100 27.62 1.76 -11.49
CA HIS A 100 27.76 2.59 -10.30
C HIS A 100 28.39 1.89 -9.09
N CYS A 101 28.15 0.59 -8.89
CA CYS A 101 28.49 -0.09 -7.65
C CYS A 101 28.80 -1.58 -7.82
N ALA A 102 29.39 -1.96 -8.96
CA ALA A 102 29.79 -3.34 -9.20
C ALA A 102 30.75 -3.83 -8.12
N ALA A 103 30.35 -4.88 -7.40
CA ALA A 103 31.22 -5.55 -6.45
C ALA A 103 32.31 -6.36 -7.20
N PRO A 104 33.53 -6.47 -6.66
CA PRO A 104 34.53 -7.36 -7.23
C PRO A 104 34.02 -8.80 -7.20
N ALA A 105 34.42 -9.59 -8.19
CA ALA A 105 34.17 -11.03 -8.18
C ALA A 105 34.84 -11.65 -6.95
N MET A 106 34.11 -12.53 -6.26
CA MET A 106 34.67 -13.36 -5.18
C MET A 106 35.65 -14.39 -5.72
#